data_AF-A0A945Y181-F1
#
_entry.id   AF-A0A945Y181-F1
#
_cell.length_a   1.000
_cell.length_b   1.000
_cell.length_c   1.000
_cell.angle_alpha   90.00
_cell.angle_beta   90.00
_cell.angle_gamma   90.00
#
_symmetry.space_group_name_H-M   'P 1'
#
loop_
_entity.id
_entity.type
_entity.pdbx_description
1 polymer ?
#
loop_
_entity_poly.entity_id
_entity_poly.type
_entity_poly.pdbx_seq_one_letter_code
_entity_poly.pdbx_strand_id
1 'polypeptide(L)'
;MNRFLPPDPRRVGQEPDYRFTLANERTFLAWVRTSLALAAGGLGAVSLIPDVFGSYVLGILLLSLSFATAATAYRRWAMNEAAMRLGEPLPPSRLPQFMAAGTALVGVVAAVLFVIETV
;
A
#
# COMPACT_ATOMS: atom_id res chain seq x y z
N MET A 1 4.62 24.51 3.71
CA MET A 1 4.85 23.89 2.39
C MET A 1 4.70 22.37 2.55
N ASN A 2 3.61 21.78 2.04
CA ASN A 2 3.10 20.45 2.37
C ASN A 2 4.16 19.32 2.35
N ARG A 3 4.56 18.83 3.53
CA ARG A 3 5.45 17.66 3.65
C ARG A 3 4.66 16.37 3.40
N PHE A 4 4.38 16.07 2.14
CA PHE A 4 3.91 14.75 1.71
C PHE A 4 4.94 13.66 1.99
N LEU A 5 6.23 14.03 2.00
CA LEU A 5 7.33 13.18 2.42
C LEU A 5 7.67 13.41 3.90
N PRO A 6 7.63 12.37 4.74
CA PRO A 6 8.22 12.41 6.07
C PRO A 6 9.70 12.82 5.98
N PRO A 7 10.20 13.72 6.85
CA PRO A 7 11.63 14.06 6.90
C PRO A 7 12.47 12.82 7.24
N ASP A 8 13.73 12.76 6.76
CA ASP A 8 14.63 11.63 7.01
C ASP A 8 14.75 11.37 8.52
N PRO A 9 14.23 10.22 9.02
CA PRO A 9 14.23 9.89 10.45
C PRO A 9 15.64 9.84 11.05
N ARG A 10 16.67 9.57 10.22
CA ARG A 10 18.06 9.43 10.68
C ARG A 10 18.68 10.73 11.19
N ARG A 11 18.03 11.87 10.96
CA ARG A 11 18.51 13.20 11.39
C ARG A 11 18.08 13.58 12.81
N VAL A 12 17.28 12.77 13.48
CA VAL A 12 16.70 13.08 14.80
C VAL A 12 16.85 11.91 15.78
N GLY A 13 16.86 12.25 17.07
CA GLY A 13 16.82 11.27 18.17
C GLY A 13 18.09 10.44 18.36
N GLN A 14 17.98 9.40 19.17
CA GLN A 14 19.02 8.39 19.33
C GLN A 14 18.76 7.21 18.41
N GLU A 15 19.81 6.46 18.07
CA GLU A 15 19.65 5.26 17.25
C GLU A 15 18.78 4.23 17.99
N PRO A 16 17.66 3.77 17.40
CA PRO A 16 16.81 2.79 18.05
C PRO A 16 17.53 1.45 18.14
N ASP A 17 17.09 0.60 19.05
CA ASP A 17 17.52 -0.79 19.06
C ASP A 17 17.22 -1.44 17.70
N TYR A 18 18.27 -1.97 17.09
CA TYR A 18 18.28 -2.56 15.75
C TYR A 18 17.15 -3.56 15.51
N ARG A 19 16.71 -4.31 16.54
CA ARG A 19 15.60 -5.28 16.42
C ARG A 19 14.28 -4.63 16.02
N PHE A 20 14.01 -3.40 16.49
CA PHE A 20 12.77 -2.70 16.20
C PHE A 20 12.81 -2.08 14.81
N THR A 21 13.95 -1.51 14.40
CA THR A 21 14.17 -1.07 13.02
C THR A 21 13.99 -2.23 12.04
N LEU A 22 14.59 -3.40 12.30
CA LEU A 22 14.42 -4.58 11.45
C LEU A 22 12.97 -5.09 11.39
N ALA A 23 12.22 -4.99 12.49
CA ALA A 23 10.79 -5.33 12.51
C ALA A 23 9.96 -4.35 11.66
N ASN A 24 10.26 -3.06 11.71
CA ASN A 24 9.62 -2.03 10.90
C ASN A 24 9.91 -2.22 9.41
N GLU A 25 11.16 -2.51 9.06
CA GLU A 25 11.58 -2.83 7.68
C GLU A 25 10.88 -4.06 7.12
N ARG A 26 10.78 -5.16 7.88
CA ARG A 26 10.05 -6.36 7.45
C ARG A 26 8.58 -6.06 7.15
N THR A 27 7.96 -5.24 7.98
CA THR A 27 6.57 -4.82 7.77
C THR A 27 6.47 -3.99 6.49
N PHE A 28 7.36 -3.01 6.29
CA PHE A 28 7.44 -2.21 5.07
C PHE A 28 7.59 -3.09 3.81
N LEU A 29 8.54 -4.02 3.80
CA LEU A 29 8.77 -4.93 2.68
C LEU A 29 7.57 -5.83 2.38
N ALA A 30 6.83 -6.26 3.42
CA ALA A 30 5.59 -7.00 3.23
C ALA A 30 4.51 -6.16 2.52
N TRP A 31 4.38 -4.87 2.85
CA TRP A 31 3.46 -3.97 2.16
C TRP A 31 3.91 -3.66 0.73
N VAL A 32 5.21 -3.47 0.49
CA VAL A 32 5.74 -3.27 -0.87
C VAL A 32 5.44 -4.47 -1.76
N ARG A 33 5.64 -5.69 -1.27
CA ARG A 33 5.26 -6.91 -2.00
C ARG A 33 3.77 -6.92 -2.37
N THR A 34 2.90 -6.50 -1.46
CA THR A 34 1.45 -6.40 -1.73
C THR A 34 1.17 -5.37 -2.82
N SER A 35 1.81 -4.19 -2.78
CA SER A 35 1.67 -3.20 -3.85
C SER A 35 2.15 -3.71 -5.21
N LEU A 36 3.24 -4.48 -5.26
CA LEU A 36 3.75 -5.06 -6.50
C LEU A 36 2.80 -6.11 -7.06
N ALA A 37 2.21 -6.96 -6.21
CA ALA A 37 1.19 -7.92 -6.63
C ALA A 37 -0.05 -7.23 -7.21
N LEU A 38 -0.50 -6.14 -6.58
CA LEU A 38 -1.62 -5.32 -7.09
C LEU A 38 -1.27 -4.67 -8.44
N ALA A 39 -0.06 -4.14 -8.60
CA ALA A 39 0.39 -3.55 -9.86
C ALA A 39 0.44 -4.60 -10.98
N ALA A 40 0.97 -5.78 -10.69
CA ALA A 40 1.02 -6.89 -11.63
C ALA A 40 -0.40 -7.32 -12.05
N GLY A 41 -1.34 -7.40 -11.11
CA GLY A 41 -2.75 -7.67 -11.39
C GLY A 41 -3.40 -6.60 -12.27
N GLY A 42 -3.16 -5.32 -11.98
CA GLY A 42 -3.72 -4.21 -12.75
C GLY A 42 -3.15 -4.12 -14.17
N LEU A 43 -1.84 -4.32 -14.32
CA LEU A 43 -1.20 -4.45 -15.63
C LEU A 43 -1.74 -5.66 -16.38
N GLY A 44 -1.84 -6.82 -15.73
CA GLY A 44 -2.38 -8.04 -16.32
C GLY A 44 -3.81 -7.89 -16.80
N ALA A 45 -4.66 -7.19 -16.05
CA ALA A 45 -6.04 -6.90 -16.47
C ALA A 45 -6.08 -6.14 -17.81
N VAL A 46 -5.20 -5.16 -18.01
CA VAL A 46 -5.16 -4.34 -19.23
C VAL A 46 -4.43 -5.03 -20.38
N SER A 47 -3.36 -5.78 -20.10
CA SER A 47 -2.48 -6.33 -21.13
C SER A 47 -2.82 -7.75 -21.57
N LEU A 48 -3.36 -8.59 -20.67
CA LEU A 48 -3.63 -10.00 -20.96
C LEU A 48 -5.07 -10.24 -21.42
N ILE A 49 -5.99 -9.33 -21.09
CA ILE A 49 -7.42 -9.51 -21.36
C ILE A 49 -8.06 -8.21 -21.91
N PRO A 50 -7.51 -7.66 -23.02
CA PRO A 50 -7.95 -6.36 -23.54
C PRO A 50 -9.42 -6.34 -23.99
N ASP A 51 -9.97 -7.50 -24.38
CA ASP A 51 -11.31 -7.61 -24.97
C ASP A 51 -12.43 -7.79 -23.93
N VAL A 52 -12.11 -7.97 -22.64
CA VAL A 52 -13.12 -8.11 -21.58
C VAL A 52 -13.66 -6.76 -21.15
N PHE A 53 -14.98 -6.67 -21.00
CA PHE A 53 -15.65 -5.47 -20.56
C PHE A 53 -15.16 -5.03 -19.16
N GLY A 54 -14.69 -3.78 -19.07
CA GLY A 54 -14.21 -3.20 -17.80
C GLY A 54 -12.76 -3.55 -17.42
N SER A 55 -11.99 -4.21 -18.28
CA SER A 55 -10.56 -4.50 -18.09
C SER A 55 -9.75 -3.25 -17.69
N TYR A 56 -9.97 -2.12 -18.37
CA TYR A 56 -9.35 -0.83 -18.04
C TYR A 56 -9.77 -0.29 -16.68
N VAL A 57 -11.05 -0.41 -16.31
CA VAL A 57 -11.56 0.06 -15.01
C VAL A 57 -10.91 -0.74 -13.89
N LEU A 58 -10.88 -2.06 -14.01
CA LEU A 58 -10.22 -2.95 -13.06
C LEU A 58 -8.73 -2.65 -12.96
N GLY A 59 -8.06 -2.47 -14.11
CA GLY A 59 -6.64 -2.11 -14.18
C GLY A 59 -6.32 -0.81 -13.45
N ILE A 60 -7.08 0.25 -13.73
CA ILE A 60 -6.92 1.56 -13.08
C ILE A 60 -7.15 1.45 -11.56
N LEU A 61 -8.17 0.71 -11.12
CA LEU A 61 -8.44 0.52 -9.70
C LEU A 61 -7.30 -0.23 -9.00
N LEU A 62 -6.81 -1.32 -9.59
CA LEU A 62 -5.69 -2.10 -9.06
C LEU A 62 -4.39 -1.30 -9.00
N LEU A 63 -4.07 -0.54 -10.05
CA LEU A 63 -2.89 0.33 -10.09
C LEU A 63 -3.00 1.48 -9.08
N SER A 64 -4.19 2.08 -8.94
CA SER A 64 -4.45 3.13 -7.94
C SER A 64 -4.28 2.59 -6.52
N LEU A 65 -4.81 1.40 -6.24
CA LEU A 65 -4.67 0.73 -4.95
C LEU A 65 -3.21 0.34 -4.68
N SER A 66 -2.48 -0.14 -5.71
CA SER A 66 -1.04 -0.42 -5.63
C SER A 66 -0.26 0.82 -5.21
N PHE A 67 -0.45 1.94 -5.90
CA PHE A 67 0.22 3.20 -5.58
C PHE A 67 -0.10 3.67 -4.15
N ALA A 68 -1.39 3.64 -3.77
CA ALA A 68 -1.81 3.99 -2.42
C ALA A 68 -1.15 3.09 -1.35
N THR A 69 -1.06 1.79 -1.60
CA THR A 69 -0.39 0.82 -0.71
C THR A 69 1.09 1.15 -0.55
N ALA A 70 1.81 1.39 -1.65
CA ALA A 70 3.23 1.73 -1.61
C ALA A 70 3.50 3.06 -0.88
N ALA A 71 2.72 4.10 -1.20
CA ALA A 71 2.86 5.42 -0.60
C ALA A 71 2.59 5.38 0.91
N THR A 72 1.57 4.64 1.33
CA THR A 72 1.22 4.52 2.75
C THR A 72 2.20 3.66 3.53
N ALA A 73 2.75 2.60 2.93
CA ALA A 73 3.81 1.78 3.51
C ALA A 73 5.03 2.63 3.85
N TYR A 74 5.48 3.47 2.91
CA TYR A 74 6.61 4.37 3.12
C TYR A 74 6.34 5.40 4.22
N ARG A 75 5.17 6.05 4.20
CA ARG A 75 4.79 7.03 5.24
C ARG A 75 4.78 6.39 6.62
N ARG A 76 4.24 5.19 6.76
CA ARG A 76 4.21 4.47 8.05
C ARG A 76 5.60 4.08 8.51
N TRP A 77 6.44 3.54 7.62
CA TRP A 77 7.81 3.19 7.97
C TRP A 77 8.55 4.39 8.56
N ALA A 78 8.49 5.55 7.90
CA ALA A 78 9.19 6.74 8.35
C ALA A 78 8.61 7.33 9.66
N MET A 79 7.28 7.32 9.82
CA MET A 79 6.65 7.76 11.07
C MET A 79 7.01 6.87 12.26
N ASN A 80 7.02 5.55 12.06
CA ASN A 80 7.43 4.60 13.10
C ASN A 80 8.92 4.79 13.44
N GLU A 81 9.78 4.93 12.42
CA GLU A 81 11.22 5.13 12.61
C GLU A 81 11.51 6.42 13.39
N ALA A 82 10.82 7.51 13.07
CA ALA A 82 10.93 8.77 13.80
C ALA A 82 10.45 8.65 15.25
N ALA A 83 9.31 8.00 15.50
CA ALA A 83 8.78 7.80 16.85
C ALA A 83 9.73 6.94 17.71
N MET A 84 10.28 5.86 17.15
CA MET A 84 11.27 5.00 17.82
C MET A 84 12.54 5.78 18.19
N ARG A 85 13.03 6.64 17.30
CA ARG A 85 14.22 7.49 17.54
C ARG A 85 13.99 8.55 18.61
N LEU A 86 12.77 9.07 18.71
CA LEU A 86 12.39 10.10 19.68
C LEU A 86 11.91 9.51 21.02
N GLY A 87 11.81 8.17 21.15
CA GLY A 87 11.26 7.52 22.34
C GLY A 87 9.76 7.78 22.54
N GLU A 88 9.06 8.16 21.48
CA GLU A 88 7.63 8.47 21.50
C GLU A 88 6.77 7.20 21.31
N PRO A 89 5.52 7.20 21.81
CA PRO A 89 4.59 6.11 21.54
C PRO A 89 4.36 5.94 20.04
N LEU A 90 4.32 4.68 19.59
CA LEU A 90 4.11 4.34 18.19
C LEU A 90 2.74 4.88 17.71
N PRO A 91 2.68 5.59 16.58
CA PRO A 91 1.44 6.19 16.10
C PRO A 91 0.38 5.12 15.76
N PRO A 92 -0.88 5.31 16.18
CA PRO A 92 -1.95 4.39 15.84
C PRO A 92 -2.17 4.40 14.32
N SER A 93 -2.38 3.21 13.74
CA SER A 93 -2.49 3.09 12.30
C SER A 93 -3.82 2.54 11.85
N ARG A 94 -4.54 3.35 11.06
CA ARG A 94 -5.77 2.97 10.34
C ARG A 94 -5.49 2.23 9.03
N LEU A 95 -4.22 1.96 8.70
CA LEU A 95 -3.84 1.37 7.42
C LEU A 95 -4.43 -0.02 7.14
N PRO A 96 -4.47 -0.94 8.12
CA PRO A 96 -5.11 -2.24 7.91
C PRO A 96 -6.58 -2.10 7.49
N GLN A 97 -7.29 -1.11 8.05
CA GLN A 97 -8.70 -0.84 7.71
C GLN A 97 -8.84 -0.29 6.29
N PHE A 98 -8.00 0.67 5.90
CA PHE A 98 -7.99 1.19 4.53
C PHE A 98 -7.66 0.11 3.50
N MET A 99 -6.74 -0.80 3.84
CA MET A 99 -6.37 -1.88 2.94
C MET A 99 -7.44 -2.95 2.84
N ALA A 100 -8.05 -3.34 3.96
CA ALA A 100 -9.20 -4.23 3.94
C ALA A 100 -10.35 -3.65 3.10
N ALA A 101 -10.67 -2.37 3.28
CA ALA A 101 -11.72 -1.70 2.52
C ALA A 101 -11.39 -1.59 1.02
N GLY A 102 -10.16 -1.18 0.69
CA GLY A 102 -9.72 -1.05 -0.70
C GLY A 102 -9.68 -2.39 -1.45
N THR A 103 -9.15 -3.43 -0.82
CA THR A 103 -9.13 -4.78 -1.39
C THR A 103 -10.54 -5.35 -1.53
N ALA A 104 -11.41 -5.16 -0.54
CA ALA A 104 -12.82 -5.57 -0.64
C ALA A 104 -13.54 -4.87 -1.79
N LEU A 105 -13.36 -3.55 -1.94
CA LEU A 105 -13.94 -2.77 -3.03
C LEU A 105 -13.49 -3.30 -4.41
N VAL A 106 -12.19 -3.53 -4.59
CA VAL A 106 -11.65 -4.08 -5.85
C VAL A 106 -12.23 -5.47 -6.13
N GLY A 107 -12.34 -6.33 -5.10
CA GLY A 107 -12.95 -7.65 -5.23
C GLY A 107 -14.42 -7.59 -5.65
N VAL A 108 -15.20 -6.68 -5.08
CA VAL A 108 -16.60 -6.46 -5.47
C VAL A 108 -16.70 -5.97 -6.92
N VAL A 109 -15.89 -4.99 -7.32
CA VAL A 109 -15.89 -4.49 -8.69
C VAL A 109 -15.51 -5.59 -9.68
N ALA A 110 -14.48 -6.38 -9.38
CA ALA A 110 -14.07 -7.51 -10.22
C ALA A 110 -15.19 -8.55 -10.36
N ALA A 111 -15.88 -8.88 -9.26
CA ALA A 111 -17.00 -9.82 -9.30
C ALA A 111 -18.18 -9.31 -10.14
N VAL A 112 -18.53 -8.02 -10.01
CA VAL A 112 -19.61 -7.40 -10.80
C VAL A 112 -19.26 -7.40 -12.29
N LEU A 113 -18.04 -7.00 -12.65
CA LEU A 113 -17.58 -7.02 -14.05
C LEU A 113 -17.60 -8.43 -14.63
N PHE A 114 -17.16 -9.42 -13.86
CA PHE A 114 -17.19 -10.82 -14.28
C PHE A 114 -18.62 -11.30 -14.57
N VAL A 115 -19.58 -11.00 -13.69
CA VAL A 115 -20.99 -11.39 -13.90
C VAL A 115 -21.56 -10.72 -15.15
N ILE A 116 -21.28 -9.43 -15.37
CA ILE A 116 -21.77 -8.70 -16.55
C ILE A 116 -21.21 -9.28 -17.85
N GLU A 117 -19.92 -9.62 -17.89
CA GLU A 117 -19.30 -10.22 -19.07
C GLU A 117 -19.89 -11.60 -19.40
N THR A 118 -20.28 -12.38 -18.39
CA THR A 118 -20.79 -13.75 -18.58
C THR A 118 -22.27 -13.85 -18.97
N VAL A 119 -23.03 -12.76 -18.94
CA VAL A 119 -24.49 -12.72 -19.22
C VAL A 119 -24.75 -12.18 -20.61
#